data_AF-A0A972HCD2-F1
#
_entry.id   AF-A0A972HCD2-F1
#
_cell.length_a   1.000
_cell.length_b   1.000
_cell.length_c   1.000
_cell.angle_alpha   90.00
_cell.angle_beta   90.00
_cell.angle_gamma   90.00
#
_symmetry.space_group_name_H-M   'P 1'
#
loop_
_entity.id
_entity.type
_entity.pdbx_description
1 polymer ?
#
loop_
_entity_poly.entity_id
_entity_poly.type
_entity_poly.pdbx_seq_one_letter_code
_entity_poly.pdbx_strand_id
1 'polypeptide(L)'
;MVDDPPRSRAARVAAEAALVRVVHHYGERPEFVVLGGLVPELLCSASPYQHAGTTDVDVQVDLEIAAGSVHTARLETALRNAEFHPDAERAWRWMAEGLGVRVVVRFELLADLDDQPAGVIVAFDECDDLGAANLRGTGYAARDVEVRQVSSKIGGVVHNVEVNVSGLAGFLLAKAAAAYSRRKPKDWYDIAFVLLHNDAGGPEYAAAVVLDRFGGEITGSIRTAIEDLQANFAIPTAQGPIAYGDQILLDHPELDRATVTADAVIAVERFCELVLS
;
A
#
# COMPACT_ATOMS: atom_id res chain seq x y z
N MET A 1 15.10 -11.64 14.08
CA MET A 1 14.09 -11.06 13.17
C MET A 1 14.09 -11.95 11.95
N VAL A 2 12.98 -12.64 11.67
CA VAL A 2 12.86 -13.37 10.40
C VAL A 2 12.71 -12.28 9.35
N ASP A 3 13.65 -12.21 8.40
CA ASP A 3 13.56 -11.28 7.28
C ASP A 3 12.22 -11.48 6.57
N ASP A 4 11.57 -10.38 6.17
CA ASP A 4 10.40 -10.48 5.33
C ASP A 4 10.78 -11.29 4.08
N PRO A 5 9.97 -12.29 3.69
CA PRO A 5 10.27 -13.08 2.50
C PRO A 5 10.47 -12.14 1.31
N PRO A 6 11.44 -12.43 0.42
CA PRO A 6 11.78 -11.53 -0.66
C PRO A 6 10.56 -11.26 -1.54
N ARG A 7 10.38 -9.97 -1.89
CA ARG A 7 9.37 -9.54 -2.86
C ARG A 7 9.57 -10.33 -4.16
N SER A 8 8.48 -10.85 -4.69
CA SER A 8 8.50 -11.64 -5.93
C SER A 8 7.14 -11.64 -6.59
N ARG A 9 7.11 -11.95 -7.89
CA ARG A 9 5.86 -12.12 -8.62
C ARG A 9 4.96 -13.20 -8.02
N ALA A 10 5.56 -14.32 -7.58
CA ALA A 10 4.82 -15.40 -6.94
C ALA A 10 4.16 -14.96 -5.64
N ALA A 11 4.87 -14.18 -4.81
CA ALA A 11 4.31 -13.59 -3.60
C ALA A 11 3.18 -12.61 -3.91
N ARG A 12 3.34 -11.75 -4.92
CA ARG A 12 2.32 -10.79 -5.35
C ARG A 12 1.05 -11.47 -5.85
N VAL A 13 1.18 -12.54 -6.61
CA VAL A 13 0.04 -13.35 -7.07
C VAL A 13 -0.67 -14.01 -5.88
N ALA A 14 0.09 -14.51 -4.90
CA ALA A 14 -0.48 -15.09 -3.68
C ALA A 14 -1.23 -14.04 -2.83
N ALA A 15 -0.68 -12.83 -2.68
CA ALA A 15 -1.32 -11.74 -1.95
C ALA A 15 -2.63 -11.27 -2.62
N GLU A 16 -2.67 -11.16 -3.95
CA GLU A 16 -3.93 -10.84 -4.66
C GLU A 16 -4.93 -11.98 -4.64
N ALA A 17 -4.49 -13.23 -4.77
CA ALA A 17 -5.37 -14.38 -4.59
C ALA A 17 -6.00 -14.41 -3.18
N ALA A 18 -5.22 -14.08 -2.15
CA ALA A 18 -5.70 -13.92 -0.79
C ALA A 18 -6.71 -12.78 -0.65
N LEU A 19 -6.44 -11.59 -1.21
CA LEU A 19 -7.38 -10.47 -1.24
C LEU A 19 -8.71 -10.90 -1.88
N VAL A 20 -8.65 -11.51 -3.07
CA VAL A 20 -9.85 -11.99 -3.78
C VAL A 20 -10.61 -13.01 -2.95
N ARG A 21 -9.92 -13.92 -2.24
CA ARG A 21 -10.54 -14.92 -1.36
C ARG A 21 -11.28 -14.25 -0.19
N VAL A 22 -10.64 -13.29 0.49
CA VAL A 22 -11.26 -12.55 1.60
C VAL A 22 -12.50 -11.79 1.12
N VAL A 23 -12.39 -11.02 0.03
CA VAL A 23 -13.52 -10.26 -0.51
C VAL A 23 -14.65 -11.18 -1.00
N HIS A 24 -14.31 -12.32 -1.61
CA HIS A 24 -15.32 -13.31 -2.00
C HIS A 24 -16.11 -13.84 -0.80
N HIS A 25 -15.44 -14.13 0.32
CA HIS A 25 -16.10 -14.57 1.56
C HIS A 25 -16.80 -13.45 2.32
N TYR A 26 -16.41 -12.19 2.11
CA TYR A 26 -17.15 -11.03 2.59
C TYR A 26 -18.53 -10.94 1.91
N GLY A 27 -18.64 -11.39 0.66
CA GLY A 27 -19.91 -11.58 -0.06
C GLY A 27 -20.40 -10.36 -0.83
N GLU A 28 -19.88 -9.18 -0.52
CA GLU A 28 -20.06 -7.93 -1.26
C GLU A 28 -18.75 -7.12 -1.23
N ARG A 29 -18.75 -5.92 -1.82
CA ARG A 29 -17.59 -5.03 -1.75
C ARG A 29 -17.42 -4.55 -0.29
N PRO A 30 -16.29 -4.83 0.38
CA PRO A 30 -16.01 -4.30 1.71
C PRO A 30 -15.74 -2.79 1.66
N GLU A 31 -15.84 -2.14 2.81
CA GLU A 31 -15.57 -0.70 2.92
C GLU A 31 -14.08 -0.41 3.08
N PHE A 32 -13.28 -1.36 3.59
CA PHE A 32 -11.83 -1.20 3.66
C PHE A 32 -11.21 -0.84 2.31
N VAL A 33 -10.13 -0.05 2.35
CA VAL A 33 -9.40 0.41 1.16
C VAL A 33 -8.05 -0.28 1.07
N VAL A 34 -7.78 -0.99 -0.02
CA VAL A 34 -6.47 -1.59 -0.28
C VAL A 34 -5.44 -0.48 -0.45
N LEU A 35 -4.38 -0.52 0.36
CA LEU A 35 -3.21 0.34 0.25
C LEU A 35 -1.93 -0.51 0.19
N GLY A 36 -0.77 0.15 0.19
CA GLY A 36 0.51 -0.56 0.25
C GLY A 36 0.87 -1.28 -1.05
N GLY A 37 1.56 -2.42 -0.93
CA GLY A 37 2.33 -2.98 -2.05
C GLY A 37 1.53 -3.62 -3.21
N LEU A 38 0.22 -3.79 -3.06
CA LEU A 38 -0.66 -4.26 -4.15
C LEU A 38 -1.04 -3.15 -5.13
N VAL A 39 -1.04 -1.89 -4.66
CA VAL A 39 -1.56 -0.72 -5.38
C VAL A 39 -0.69 -0.26 -6.56
N PRO A 40 0.66 -0.29 -6.53
CA PRO A 40 1.47 0.25 -7.62
C PRO A 40 1.14 -0.31 -9.00
N GLU A 41 0.90 -1.62 -9.15
CA GLU A 41 0.52 -2.22 -10.44
C GLU A 41 -0.88 -1.77 -10.93
N LEU A 42 -1.76 -1.32 -10.03
CA LEU A 42 -3.08 -0.79 -10.38
C LEU A 42 -3.03 0.68 -10.82
N LEU A 43 -2.05 1.44 -10.30
CA LEU A 43 -1.79 2.83 -10.66
C LEU A 43 -0.85 2.99 -11.86
N CYS A 44 -0.07 1.96 -12.18
CA CYS A 44 0.95 1.96 -13.24
C CYS A 44 0.68 0.85 -14.25
N SER A 45 -0.58 0.70 -14.68
CA SER A 45 -1.02 -0.43 -15.52
C SER A 45 -0.41 -0.40 -16.92
N ALA A 46 0.02 0.78 -17.40
CA ALA A 46 0.71 0.96 -18.67
C ALA A 46 2.24 0.91 -18.56
N SER A 47 2.79 0.66 -17.37
CA SER A 47 4.24 0.61 -17.14
C SER A 47 4.91 -0.47 -17.99
N PRO A 48 6.04 -0.17 -18.67
CA PRO A 48 6.86 -1.20 -19.31
C PRO A 48 7.62 -2.06 -18.29
N TYR A 49 7.78 -1.56 -17.06
CA TYR A 49 8.48 -2.25 -15.98
C TYR A 49 7.50 -2.85 -14.98
N GLN A 50 7.84 -4.03 -14.50
CA GLN A 50 7.13 -4.72 -13.44
C GLN A 50 7.53 -4.16 -12.08
N HIS A 51 6.55 -3.94 -11.21
CA HIS A 51 6.79 -3.63 -9.81
C HIS A 51 7.25 -4.89 -9.06
N ALA A 52 8.11 -4.72 -8.04
CA ALA A 52 8.64 -5.82 -7.22
C ALA A 52 7.55 -6.68 -6.54
N GLY A 53 6.36 -6.11 -6.39
CA GLY A 53 5.22 -6.74 -5.76
C GLY A 53 5.27 -6.71 -4.23
N THR A 54 4.46 -7.57 -3.59
CA THR A 54 4.30 -7.64 -2.14
C THR A 54 3.89 -9.04 -1.70
N THR A 55 4.22 -9.39 -0.46
CA THR A 55 3.72 -10.58 0.25
C THR A 55 2.52 -10.24 1.13
N ASP A 56 2.34 -8.96 1.44
CA ASP A 56 1.37 -8.46 2.38
C ASP A 56 0.19 -7.80 1.62
N VAL A 57 -1.03 -8.02 2.11
CA VAL A 57 -2.25 -7.29 1.76
C VAL A 57 -2.46 -6.26 2.86
N ASP A 58 -2.10 -5.01 2.60
CA ASP A 58 -2.39 -3.90 3.51
C ASP A 58 -3.77 -3.34 3.19
N VAL A 59 -4.62 -3.14 4.21
CA VAL A 59 -5.92 -2.47 4.07
C VAL A 59 -6.13 -1.39 5.11
N GLN A 60 -6.76 -0.30 4.69
CA GLN A 60 -7.15 0.83 5.52
C GLN A 60 -8.61 0.62 5.93
N VAL A 61 -8.92 0.68 7.22
CA VAL A 61 -10.22 0.22 7.73
C VAL A 61 -11.07 1.32 8.40
N ASP A 62 -10.75 2.61 8.26
CA ASP A 62 -11.57 3.67 8.87
C ASP A 62 -13.00 3.68 8.31
N LEU A 63 -13.17 3.43 7.01
CA LEU A 63 -14.50 3.31 6.39
C LEU A 63 -15.25 2.06 6.89
N GLU A 64 -14.53 0.96 7.12
CA GLU A 64 -15.10 -0.28 7.68
C GLU A 64 -15.58 -0.05 9.12
N ILE A 65 -14.78 0.67 9.93
CA ILE A 65 -15.13 1.05 11.30
C ILE A 65 -16.33 2.01 11.29
N ALA A 66 -16.33 3.01 10.40
CA ALA A 66 -17.42 3.98 10.28
C ALA A 66 -18.76 3.34 9.86
N ALA A 67 -18.72 2.22 9.15
CA ALA A 67 -19.90 1.45 8.78
C ALA A 67 -20.49 0.62 9.95
N GLY A 68 -19.79 0.53 11.08
CA GLY A 68 -20.27 -0.03 12.34
C GLY A 68 -19.81 -1.47 12.60
N SER A 69 -20.06 -1.97 13.83
CA SER A 69 -19.56 -3.27 14.32
C SER A 69 -19.96 -4.47 13.46
N VAL A 70 -21.10 -4.40 12.78
CA VAL A 70 -21.57 -5.45 11.85
C VAL A 70 -20.59 -5.65 10.69
N HIS A 71 -19.96 -4.57 10.19
CA HIS A 71 -19.00 -4.62 9.10
C HIS A 71 -17.66 -5.22 9.55
N THR A 72 -17.13 -4.78 10.70
CA THR A 72 -15.90 -5.35 11.27
C THR A 72 -16.06 -6.82 11.64
N ALA A 73 -17.20 -7.23 12.24
CA ALA A 73 -17.48 -8.63 12.55
C ALA A 73 -17.62 -9.49 11.28
N ARG A 74 -18.17 -8.92 10.20
CA ARG A 74 -18.21 -9.57 8.89
C ARG A 74 -16.82 -9.74 8.29
N LEU A 75 -15.95 -8.72 8.40
CA LEU A 75 -14.56 -8.82 7.95
C LEU A 75 -13.80 -9.92 8.69
N GLU A 76 -13.97 -10.03 10.01
CA GLU A 76 -13.39 -11.12 10.79
C GLU A 76 -13.88 -12.49 10.30
N THR A 77 -15.19 -12.63 10.10
CA THR A 77 -15.80 -13.86 9.58
C THR A 77 -15.26 -14.20 8.18
N ALA A 78 -15.10 -13.20 7.32
CA ALA A 78 -14.57 -13.36 5.98
C ALA A 78 -13.10 -13.82 5.98
N LEU A 79 -12.27 -13.27 6.88
CA LEU A 79 -10.88 -13.70 7.08
C LEU A 79 -10.81 -15.17 7.50
N ARG A 80 -11.61 -15.58 8.50
CA ARG A 80 -11.65 -16.98 8.95
C ARG A 80 -12.11 -17.93 7.86
N ASN A 81 -13.16 -17.56 7.12
CA ASN A 81 -13.66 -18.34 5.99
C ASN A 81 -12.64 -18.43 4.84
N ALA A 82 -11.78 -17.42 4.71
CA ALA A 82 -10.64 -17.40 3.81
C ALA A 82 -9.38 -18.09 4.40
N GLU A 83 -9.54 -18.90 5.45
CA GLU A 83 -8.49 -19.69 6.12
C GLU A 83 -7.35 -18.85 6.72
N PHE A 84 -7.63 -17.57 6.99
CA PHE A 84 -6.73 -16.72 7.75
C PHE A 84 -6.88 -16.98 9.25
N HIS A 85 -5.74 -16.94 9.94
CA HIS A 85 -5.67 -17.08 11.38
C HIS A 85 -5.03 -15.81 11.97
N PRO A 86 -5.51 -15.32 13.12
CA PRO A 86 -4.97 -14.11 13.73
C PRO A 86 -3.55 -14.35 14.23
N ASP A 87 -2.70 -13.33 14.11
CA ASP A 87 -1.43 -13.27 14.81
C ASP A 87 -1.70 -12.89 16.27
N ALA A 88 -1.52 -13.83 17.20
CA ALA A 88 -1.85 -13.65 18.62
C ALA A 88 -1.11 -12.47 19.29
N GLU A 89 0.04 -12.05 18.75
CA GLU A 89 0.79 -10.90 19.25
C GLU A 89 0.41 -9.59 18.55
N ARG A 90 -0.32 -9.66 17.43
CA ARG A 90 -0.61 -8.56 16.52
C ARG A 90 -2.04 -8.71 15.96
N ALA A 91 -3.06 -8.33 16.74
CA ALA A 91 -4.47 -8.43 16.34
C ALA A 91 -4.83 -7.71 15.02
N TRP A 92 -3.96 -6.79 14.57
CA TRP A 92 -4.02 -6.13 13.26
C TRP A 92 -3.50 -6.95 12.09
N ARG A 93 -2.99 -8.17 12.33
CA ARG A 93 -2.38 -9.04 11.33
C ARG A 93 -3.02 -10.41 11.36
N TRP A 94 -3.37 -10.87 10.17
CA TRP A 94 -3.86 -12.22 9.91
C TRP A 94 -2.95 -12.92 8.92
N MET A 95 -2.79 -14.23 9.08
CA MET A 95 -1.87 -15.03 8.27
C MET A 95 -2.57 -16.24 7.63
N ALA A 96 -2.24 -16.51 6.37
CA ALA A 96 -2.64 -17.71 5.66
C ALA A 96 -1.52 -18.21 4.73
N GLU A 97 -1.58 -19.49 4.37
CA GLU A 97 -0.74 -20.02 3.29
C GLU A 97 -1.21 -19.46 1.94
N GLY A 98 -0.25 -19.07 1.11
CA GLY A 98 -0.46 -18.62 -0.26
C GLY A 98 -0.92 -19.78 -1.14
N LEU A 99 -1.94 -19.54 -1.97
CA LEU A 99 -2.46 -20.58 -2.86
C LEU A 99 -1.41 -21.00 -3.90
N GLY A 100 -1.07 -22.29 -3.90
CA GLY A 100 -0.17 -22.89 -4.88
C GLY A 100 1.31 -22.52 -4.73
N VAL A 101 1.69 -21.79 -3.68
CA VAL A 101 3.08 -21.39 -3.41
C VAL A 101 3.40 -21.49 -1.92
N ARG A 102 4.65 -21.80 -1.57
CA ARG A 102 5.10 -21.85 -0.16
C ARG A 102 5.43 -20.45 0.37
N VAL A 103 4.45 -19.56 0.36
CA VAL A 103 4.57 -18.18 0.88
C VAL A 103 3.50 -17.99 1.94
N VAL A 104 3.84 -17.38 3.07
CA VAL A 104 2.84 -16.92 4.05
C VAL A 104 2.40 -15.52 3.62
N VAL A 105 1.09 -15.38 3.36
CA VAL A 105 0.48 -14.07 3.08
C VAL A 105 0.02 -13.46 4.40
N ARG A 106 0.29 -12.18 4.57
CA ARG A 106 -0.19 -11.39 5.71
C ARG A 106 -1.28 -10.45 5.24
N PHE A 107 -2.36 -10.37 5.99
CA PHE A 107 -3.44 -9.41 5.80
C PHE A 107 -3.38 -8.44 6.98
N GLU A 108 -3.00 -7.19 6.71
CA GLU A 108 -2.69 -6.18 7.73
C GLU A 108 -3.74 -5.06 7.72
N LEU A 109 -4.39 -4.84 8.86
CA LEU A 109 -5.44 -3.84 9.05
C LEU A 109 -4.83 -2.58 9.67
N LEU A 110 -4.97 -1.46 8.97
CA LEU A 110 -4.42 -0.16 9.33
C LEU A 110 -5.55 0.85 9.50
N ALA A 111 -5.46 1.69 10.53
CA ALA A 111 -6.43 2.74 10.80
C ALA A 111 -5.71 4.09 10.98
N ASP A 112 -6.43 5.20 10.88
CA ASP A 112 -5.92 6.54 11.15
C ASP A 112 -6.92 7.37 11.97
N LEU A 113 -7.24 6.86 13.16
CA LEU A 113 -8.25 7.42 14.04
C LEU A 113 -7.67 8.54 14.91
N ASP A 114 -8.20 9.76 14.78
CA ASP A 114 -7.74 10.94 15.51
C ASP A 114 -7.96 10.85 17.03
N ASP A 115 -8.98 10.10 17.46
CA ASP A 115 -9.33 9.89 18.86
C ASP A 115 -8.49 8.79 19.55
N GLN A 116 -7.65 8.08 18.79
CA GLN A 116 -6.74 7.06 19.29
C GLN A 116 -5.28 7.51 19.20
N PRO A 117 -4.39 7.15 20.15
CA PRO A 117 -2.97 7.46 20.02
C PRO A 117 -2.32 6.77 18.81
N ALA A 118 -1.30 7.37 18.21
CA ALA A 118 -0.56 6.73 17.11
C ALA A 118 0.23 5.51 17.61
N GLY A 119 0.27 4.44 16.81
CA GLY A 119 1.02 3.22 17.08
C GLY A 119 0.34 2.22 18.02
N VAL A 120 -0.86 2.52 18.51
CA VAL A 120 -1.65 1.57 19.32
C VAL A 120 -2.40 0.60 18.42
N ILE A 121 -2.78 -0.54 18.99
CA ILE A 121 -3.71 -1.47 18.38
C ILE A 121 -5.12 -1.10 18.85
N VAL A 122 -6.01 -0.87 17.90
CA VAL A 122 -7.44 -0.59 18.14
C VAL A 122 -8.19 -1.90 17.97
N ALA A 123 -8.82 -2.38 19.04
CA ALA A 123 -9.72 -3.53 18.97
C ALA A 123 -11.11 -3.08 18.52
N PHE A 124 -11.84 -3.97 17.84
CA PHE A 124 -13.19 -3.67 17.38
C PHE A 124 -14.25 -4.34 18.26
N ASP A 125 -15.36 -3.64 18.46
CA ASP A 125 -16.52 -4.19 19.14
C ASP A 125 -17.09 -5.37 18.33
N GLU A 126 -17.66 -6.35 19.03
CA GLU A 126 -18.26 -7.57 18.44
C GLU A 126 -17.30 -8.43 17.60
N CYS A 127 -15.98 -8.24 17.77
CA CYS A 127 -14.94 -9.07 17.17
C CYS A 127 -14.16 -9.81 18.26
N ASP A 128 -13.73 -11.04 17.97
CA ASP A 128 -12.96 -11.86 18.91
C ASP A 128 -11.46 -11.53 18.85
N ASP A 129 -10.90 -11.47 17.65
CA ASP A 129 -9.46 -11.32 17.39
C ASP A 129 -9.13 -10.12 16.46
N LEU A 130 -10.14 -9.46 15.89
CA LEU A 130 -9.92 -8.40 14.89
C LEU A 130 -9.56 -7.06 15.55
N GLY A 131 -8.49 -6.44 15.05
CA GLY A 131 -8.15 -5.05 15.34
C GLY A 131 -7.38 -4.40 14.21
N ALA A 132 -6.94 -3.17 14.40
CA ALA A 132 -6.11 -2.42 13.45
C ALA A 132 -4.97 -1.66 14.14
N ALA A 133 -3.85 -1.50 13.44
CA ALA A 133 -2.76 -0.64 13.89
C ALA A 133 -3.08 0.82 13.52
N ASN A 134 -3.12 1.71 14.51
CA ASN A 134 -3.41 3.13 14.27
C ASN A 134 -2.16 3.86 13.74
N LEU A 135 -2.03 3.99 12.42
CA LEU A 135 -0.87 4.53 11.73
C LEU A 135 -1.21 5.83 11.00
N ARG A 136 -0.58 6.92 11.47
CA ARG A 136 -0.74 8.26 10.90
C ARG A 136 -0.33 8.32 9.43
N GLY A 137 -1.16 8.98 8.64
CA GLY A 137 -1.02 9.15 7.20
C GLY A 137 -1.71 8.06 6.38
N THR A 138 -2.14 6.94 6.98
CA THR A 138 -2.89 5.93 6.22
C THR A 138 -4.30 6.44 5.85
N GLY A 139 -4.85 7.40 6.59
CA GLY A 139 -6.16 8.00 6.33
C GLY A 139 -6.27 8.72 4.97
N TYR A 140 -5.15 9.12 4.36
CA TYR A 140 -5.16 9.65 3.00
C TYR A 140 -5.67 8.63 1.98
N ALA A 141 -5.39 7.33 2.17
CA ALA A 141 -5.91 6.26 1.33
C ALA A 141 -7.44 6.11 1.47
N ALA A 142 -7.97 6.22 2.70
CA ALA A 142 -9.41 6.16 2.97
C ALA A 142 -10.20 7.28 2.28
N ARG A 143 -9.52 8.39 1.99
CA ARG A 143 -10.11 9.62 1.47
C ARG A 143 -9.84 9.84 -0.02
N ASP A 144 -9.16 8.91 -0.68
CA ASP A 144 -8.93 8.88 -2.12
C ASP A 144 -9.14 7.44 -2.60
N VAL A 145 -10.38 7.14 -2.99
CA VAL A 145 -10.84 5.76 -3.25
C VAL A 145 -11.23 5.58 -4.70
N GLU A 146 -10.66 4.55 -5.32
CA GLU A 146 -11.06 4.02 -6.61
C GLU A 146 -11.61 2.60 -6.46
N VAL A 147 -12.76 2.33 -7.07
CA VAL A 147 -13.32 0.98 -7.10
C VAL A 147 -12.66 0.22 -8.25
N ARG A 148 -12.04 -0.92 -7.95
CA ARG A 148 -11.38 -1.77 -8.94
C ARG A 148 -11.97 -3.18 -8.93
N GLN A 149 -12.08 -3.78 -10.11
CA GLN A 149 -12.35 -5.20 -10.26
C GLN A 149 -11.02 -5.96 -10.23
N VAL A 150 -10.91 -6.92 -9.33
CA VAL A 150 -9.72 -7.77 -9.17
C VAL A 150 -10.15 -9.22 -9.37
N SER A 151 -9.35 -9.98 -10.10
CA SER A 151 -9.68 -11.35 -10.50
C SER A 151 -8.57 -12.31 -10.10
N SER A 152 -8.92 -13.46 -9.55
CA SER A 152 -7.94 -14.52 -9.27
C SER A 152 -8.55 -15.91 -9.45
N LYS A 153 -7.69 -16.88 -9.78
CA LYS A 153 -8.10 -18.28 -9.95
C LYS A 153 -7.88 -19.06 -8.66
N ILE A 154 -8.97 -19.42 -7.98
CA ILE A 154 -8.98 -20.14 -6.71
C ILE A 154 -9.63 -21.51 -6.94
N GLY A 155 -8.95 -22.60 -6.58
CA GLY A 155 -9.50 -23.96 -6.75
C GLY A 155 -9.87 -24.33 -8.20
N GLY A 156 -9.25 -23.69 -9.20
CA GLY A 156 -9.58 -23.91 -10.61
C GLY A 156 -10.66 -22.98 -11.18
N VAL A 157 -11.34 -22.19 -10.33
CA VAL A 157 -12.42 -21.27 -10.70
C VAL A 157 -11.93 -19.83 -10.66
N VAL A 158 -12.34 -19.02 -11.64
CA VAL A 158 -12.04 -17.57 -11.63
C VAL A 158 -13.08 -16.87 -10.76
N HIS A 159 -12.61 -16.17 -9.74
CA HIS A 159 -13.40 -15.27 -8.92
C HIS A 159 -13.09 -13.83 -9.31
N ASN A 160 -14.13 -13.03 -9.51
CA ASN A 160 -14.03 -11.60 -9.75
C ASN A 160 -14.69 -10.88 -8.59
N VAL A 161 -14.00 -9.90 -8.02
CA VAL A 161 -14.50 -9.12 -6.88
C VAL A 161 -14.29 -7.64 -7.13
N GLU A 162 -15.16 -6.82 -6.53
CA GLU A 162 -14.96 -5.38 -6.45
C GLU A 162 -14.36 -5.04 -5.09
N VAL A 163 -13.36 -4.15 -5.09
CA VAL A 163 -12.69 -3.69 -3.89
C VAL A 163 -12.35 -2.22 -4.00
N ASN A 164 -12.38 -1.50 -2.88
CA ASN A 164 -11.88 -0.14 -2.79
C ASN A 164 -10.35 -0.18 -2.78
N VAL A 165 -9.71 0.64 -3.60
CA VAL A 165 -8.26 0.76 -3.72
C VAL A 165 -7.89 2.23 -3.55
N SER A 166 -6.77 2.50 -2.89
CA SER A 166 -6.23 3.85 -2.79
C SER A 166 -5.96 4.41 -4.19
N GLY A 167 -6.50 5.60 -4.46
CA GLY A 167 -6.14 6.41 -5.61
C GLY A 167 -4.70 6.94 -5.50
N LEU A 168 -4.25 7.62 -6.56
CA LEU A 168 -2.88 8.10 -6.71
C LEU A 168 -2.47 9.08 -5.60
N ALA A 169 -3.33 10.03 -5.24
CA ALA A 169 -3.01 11.02 -4.22
C ALA A 169 -2.94 10.40 -2.83
N GLY A 170 -3.93 9.57 -2.48
CA GLY A 170 -3.99 8.86 -1.21
C GLY A 170 -2.78 7.95 -1.02
N PHE A 171 -2.38 7.25 -2.08
CA PHE A 171 -1.24 6.34 -2.06
C PHE A 171 0.07 7.08 -1.81
N LEU A 172 0.33 8.16 -2.57
CA LEU A 172 1.57 8.92 -2.46
C LEU A 172 1.72 9.57 -1.08
N LEU A 173 0.66 10.17 -0.53
CA LEU A 173 0.71 10.78 0.81
C LEU A 173 0.85 9.74 1.93
N ALA A 174 0.12 8.62 1.85
CA ALA A 174 0.27 7.53 2.82
C ALA A 174 1.69 6.94 2.78
N LYS A 175 2.26 6.79 1.59
CA LYS A 175 3.64 6.32 1.42
C LYS A 175 4.68 7.33 1.89
N ALA A 176 4.49 8.63 1.66
CA ALA A 176 5.38 9.66 2.19
C ALA A 176 5.40 9.64 3.73
N ALA A 177 4.23 9.53 4.37
CA ALA A 177 4.13 9.39 5.83
C ALA A 177 4.80 8.10 6.35
N ALA A 178 4.63 6.97 5.65
CA ALA A 178 5.30 5.72 5.97
C ALA A 178 6.83 5.86 5.81
N ALA A 179 7.32 6.38 4.69
CA ALA A 179 8.75 6.59 4.44
C ALA A 179 9.38 7.45 5.54
N TYR A 180 8.73 8.55 5.92
CA TYR A 180 9.19 9.45 6.98
C TYR A 180 9.29 8.76 8.34
N SER A 181 8.28 7.96 8.71
CA SER A 181 8.19 7.34 10.04
C SER A 181 9.11 6.13 10.21
N ARG A 182 9.16 5.21 9.24
CA ARG A 182 9.87 3.91 9.38
C ARG A 182 11.14 3.76 8.55
N ARG A 183 11.43 4.70 7.64
CA ARG A 183 12.68 4.75 6.85
C ARG A 183 13.01 3.42 6.14
N LYS A 184 11.99 2.70 5.67
CA LYS A 184 12.20 1.43 4.97
C LYS A 184 12.51 1.69 3.49
N PRO A 185 13.56 1.08 2.92
CA PRO A 185 13.91 1.22 1.49
C PRO A 185 12.73 0.98 0.54
N LYS A 186 11.87 0.02 0.90
CA LYS A 186 10.69 -0.35 0.12
C LYS A 186 9.69 0.80 -0.09
N ASP A 187 9.60 1.76 0.84
CA ASP A 187 8.70 2.90 0.69
C ASP A 187 9.25 3.92 -0.32
N TRP A 188 10.56 4.19 -0.30
CA TRP A 188 11.19 5.03 -1.32
C TRP A 188 11.09 4.40 -2.70
N TYR A 189 11.28 3.08 -2.81
CA TYR A 189 11.07 2.36 -4.07
C TYR A 189 9.63 2.50 -4.58
N ASP A 190 8.64 2.22 -3.73
CA ASP A 190 7.22 2.27 -4.13
C ASP A 190 6.82 3.70 -4.60
N ILE A 191 7.31 4.76 -3.92
CA ILE A 191 7.06 6.16 -4.31
C ILE A 191 7.70 6.49 -5.65
N ALA A 192 9.01 6.21 -5.81
CA ALA A 192 9.73 6.54 -7.03
C ALA A 192 9.17 5.79 -8.24
N PHE A 193 8.83 4.51 -8.07
CA PHE A 193 8.20 3.70 -9.11
C PHE A 193 6.88 4.31 -9.57
N VAL A 194 5.99 4.67 -8.64
CA VAL A 194 4.70 5.26 -9.00
C VAL A 194 4.87 6.64 -9.64
N LEU A 195 5.78 7.49 -9.16
CA LEU A 195 6.01 8.78 -9.79
C LEU A 195 6.56 8.67 -11.22
N LEU A 196 7.39 7.67 -11.50
CA LEU A 196 7.93 7.40 -12.82
C LEU A 196 6.94 6.75 -13.80
N HIS A 197 5.99 5.97 -13.29
CA HIS A 197 5.21 5.04 -14.12
C HIS A 197 3.69 5.12 -13.95
N ASN A 198 3.17 6.05 -13.14
CA ASN A 198 1.72 6.19 -12.98
C ASN A 198 1.02 6.52 -14.30
N ASP A 199 -0.20 5.99 -14.43
CA ASP A 199 -1.04 6.15 -15.62
C ASP A 199 -1.55 7.59 -15.82
N ALA A 200 -1.42 8.47 -14.81
CA ALA A 200 -1.80 9.88 -14.93
C ALA A 200 -0.79 10.71 -15.73
N GLY A 201 0.43 10.18 -15.99
CA GLY A 201 1.41 10.80 -16.88
C GLY A 201 2.62 11.41 -16.18
N GLY A 202 3.05 10.84 -15.06
CA GLY A 202 4.33 11.19 -14.41
C GLY A 202 4.19 12.11 -13.19
N PRO A 203 5.30 12.71 -12.71
CA PRO A 203 5.34 13.40 -11.42
C PRO A 203 4.56 14.71 -11.39
N GLU A 204 4.48 15.45 -12.50
CA GLU A 204 3.68 16.69 -12.58
C GLU A 204 2.18 16.42 -12.41
N TYR A 205 1.65 15.42 -13.11
CA TYR A 205 0.24 15.06 -13.01
C TYR A 205 -0.08 14.44 -11.64
N ALA A 206 0.84 13.64 -11.10
CA ALA A 206 0.71 13.15 -9.73
C ALA A 206 0.65 14.29 -8.70
N ALA A 207 1.50 15.32 -8.83
CA ALA A 207 1.46 16.51 -7.98
C ALA A 207 0.14 17.28 -8.13
N ALA A 208 -0.35 17.46 -9.35
CA ALA A 208 -1.63 18.12 -9.60
C ALA A 208 -2.81 17.38 -8.93
N VAL A 209 -2.84 16.04 -9.03
CA VAL A 209 -3.85 15.19 -8.39
C VAL A 209 -3.77 15.28 -6.86
N VAL A 210 -2.57 15.30 -6.28
CA VAL A 210 -2.37 15.52 -4.83
C VAL A 210 -2.86 16.90 -4.40
N LEU A 211 -2.54 17.96 -5.14
CA LEU A 211 -2.94 19.32 -4.80
C LEU A 211 -4.44 19.55 -4.95
N ASP A 212 -5.07 18.98 -5.99
CA ASP A 212 -6.52 19.03 -6.17
C ASP A 212 -7.25 18.36 -5.00
N ARG A 213 -6.76 17.20 -4.56
CA ARG A 213 -7.42 16.41 -3.50
C ARG A 213 -7.12 16.88 -2.08
N PHE A 214 -5.85 17.21 -1.80
CA PHE A 214 -5.32 17.41 -0.45
C PHE A 214 -4.47 18.67 -0.29
N GLY A 215 -4.46 19.58 -1.27
CA GLY A 215 -3.59 20.78 -1.25
C GLY A 215 -3.75 21.64 0.02
N GLY A 216 -4.98 21.76 0.52
CA GLY A 216 -5.26 22.49 1.78
C GLY A 216 -4.73 21.82 3.05
N GLU A 217 -4.28 20.57 2.96
CA GLU A 217 -3.82 19.76 4.08
C GLU A 217 -2.32 19.50 4.06
N ILE A 218 -1.60 19.95 3.02
CA ILE A 218 -0.13 19.85 2.91
C ILE A 218 0.56 20.82 3.89
N THR A 219 0.40 20.52 5.17
CA THR A 219 0.87 21.30 6.31
C THR A 219 1.39 20.34 7.38
N GLY A 220 2.00 20.86 8.45
CA GLY A 220 2.40 20.07 9.61
C GLY A 220 3.22 18.82 9.25
N SER A 221 2.84 17.67 9.80
CA SER A 221 3.58 16.41 9.67
C SER A 221 3.69 15.90 8.24
N ILE A 222 2.66 16.04 7.41
CA ILE A 222 2.71 15.57 6.02
C ILE A 222 3.63 16.46 5.18
N ARG A 223 3.63 17.78 5.41
CA ARG A 223 4.58 18.68 4.77
C ARG A 223 6.02 18.30 5.12
N THR A 224 6.31 18.07 6.40
CA THR A 224 7.63 17.59 6.85
C THR A 224 8.00 16.25 6.22
N ALA A 225 7.06 15.33 6.04
CA ALA A 225 7.31 14.06 5.37
C ALA A 225 7.68 14.23 3.88
N ILE A 226 7.08 15.19 3.19
CA ILE A 226 7.38 15.50 1.78
C ILE A 226 8.73 16.23 1.64
N GLU A 227 9.04 17.17 2.55
CA GLU A 227 10.35 17.83 2.63
C GLU A 227 11.47 16.80 2.91
N ASP A 228 11.21 15.85 3.81
CA ASP A 228 12.13 14.75 4.10
C ASP A 228 12.28 13.79 2.91
N LEU A 229 11.19 13.46 2.21
CA LEU A 229 11.23 12.68 0.98
C LEU A 229 12.13 13.37 -0.07
N GLN A 230 11.98 14.67 -0.27
CA GLN A 230 12.82 15.45 -1.18
C GLN A 230 14.31 15.34 -0.79
N ALA A 231 14.63 15.50 0.49
CA ALA A 231 16.00 15.38 0.99
C ALA A 231 16.58 13.96 0.76
N ASN A 232 15.77 12.92 0.86
CA ASN A 232 16.19 11.53 0.63
C ASN A 232 16.43 11.17 -0.84
N PHE A 233 15.99 12.04 -1.75
CA PHE A 233 16.19 11.95 -3.20
C PHE A 233 17.08 13.08 -3.75
N ALA A 234 17.81 13.80 -2.91
CA ALA A 234 18.60 14.97 -3.35
C ALA A 234 19.72 14.66 -4.37
N ILE A 235 20.29 13.46 -4.35
CA ILE A 235 21.35 13.03 -5.29
C ILE A 235 21.24 11.53 -5.60
N PRO A 236 21.78 11.04 -6.75
CA PRO A 236 21.68 9.63 -7.14
C PRO A 236 22.27 8.61 -6.16
N THR A 237 23.16 9.04 -5.25
CA THR A 237 23.75 8.21 -4.20
C THR A 237 23.08 8.40 -2.84
N ALA A 238 21.96 9.11 -2.77
CA ALA A 238 21.14 9.19 -1.56
C ALA A 238 20.34 7.89 -1.35
N GLN A 239 19.81 7.72 -0.15
CA GLN A 239 19.17 6.46 0.24
C GLN A 239 17.92 6.12 -0.59
N GLY A 240 17.15 7.12 -1.02
CA GLY A 240 15.96 6.91 -1.85
C GLY A 240 16.29 6.33 -3.24
N PRO A 241 17.13 7.00 -4.03
CA PRO A 241 17.57 6.49 -5.33
C PRO A 241 18.32 5.16 -5.24
N ILE A 242 19.16 4.97 -4.21
CA ILE A 242 19.81 3.65 -3.97
C ILE A 242 18.75 2.57 -3.76
N ALA A 243 17.76 2.80 -2.90
CA ALA A 243 16.68 1.85 -2.66
C ALA A 243 15.88 1.55 -3.93
N TYR A 244 15.61 2.56 -4.76
CA TYR A 244 14.94 2.39 -6.03
C TYR A 244 15.77 1.51 -6.99
N GLY A 245 17.03 1.89 -7.20
CA GLY A 245 17.96 1.18 -8.09
C GLY A 245 18.22 -0.25 -7.64
N ASP A 246 18.42 -0.48 -6.33
CA ASP A 246 18.65 -1.81 -5.78
C ASP A 246 17.47 -2.75 -6.04
N GLN A 247 16.24 -2.27 -5.91
CA GLN A 247 15.07 -3.11 -6.14
C GLN A 247 14.75 -3.28 -7.63
N ILE A 248 14.69 -2.19 -8.42
CA ILE A 248 14.28 -2.28 -9.82
C ILE A 248 15.23 -3.16 -10.66
N LEU A 249 16.53 -3.18 -10.32
CA LEU A 249 17.54 -3.99 -11.01
C LEU A 249 17.49 -5.49 -10.66
N LEU A 250 16.80 -5.87 -9.56
CA LEU A 250 16.52 -7.28 -9.29
C LEU A 250 15.49 -7.84 -10.27
N ASP A 251 14.51 -7.01 -10.62
CA ASP A 251 13.40 -7.38 -11.50
C ASP A 251 13.73 -7.12 -12.99
N HIS A 252 14.56 -6.10 -13.27
CA HIS A 252 14.95 -5.63 -14.61
C HIS A 252 16.47 -5.42 -14.70
N PRO A 253 17.27 -6.51 -14.73
CA PRO A 253 18.73 -6.46 -14.67
C PRO A 253 19.39 -5.85 -15.92
N GLU A 254 18.63 -5.67 -17.00
CA GLU A 254 19.07 -5.01 -18.23
C GLU A 254 19.14 -3.48 -18.13
N LEU A 255 18.53 -2.88 -17.11
CA LEU A 255 18.55 -1.44 -16.90
C LEU A 255 19.92 -0.96 -16.40
N ASP A 256 20.27 0.28 -16.75
CA ASP A 256 21.49 0.91 -16.25
C ASP A 256 21.24 1.58 -14.90
N ARG A 257 22.08 1.25 -13.91
CA ARG A 257 21.96 1.77 -12.53
C ARG A 257 22.03 3.29 -12.48
N ALA A 258 22.96 3.90 -13.20
CA ALA A 258 23.14 5.35 -13.13
C ALA A 258 21.92 6.08 -13.71
N THR A 259 21.31 5.52 -14.75
CA THR A 259 20.09 6.02 -15.38
C THR A 259 18.90 5.92 -14.42
N VAL A 260 18.60 4.73 -13.88
CA VAL A 260 17.40 4.54 -13.04
C VAL A 260 17.46 5.34 -11.73
N THR A 261 18.64 5.53 -11.14
CA THR A 261 18.76 6.36 -9.94
C THR A 261 18.65 7.85 -10.25
N ALA A 262 19.17 8.32 -11.39
CA ALA A 262 19.00 9.71 -11.82
C ALA A 262 17.53 10.02 -12.17
N ASP A 263 16.84 9.13 -12.85
CA ASP A 263 15.42 9.29 -13.18
C ASP A 263 14.56 9.37 -11.91
N ALA A 264 14.85 8.53 -10.92
CA ALA A 264 14.15 8.56 -9.64
C ALA A 264 14.38 9.87 -8.86
N VAL A 265 15.59 10.44 -8.90
CA VAL A 265 15.87 11.78 -8.34
C VAL A 265 14.99 12.82 -9.03
N ILE A 266 15.03 12.88 -10.36
CA ILE A 266 14.29 13.88 -11.14
C ILE A 266 12.79 13.79 -10.86
N ALA A 267 12.22 12.58 -10.86
CA ALA A 267 10.80 12.40 -10.66
C ALA A 267 10.34 12.80 -9.25
N VAL A 268 11.06 12.38 -8.21
CA VAL A 268 10.71 12.71 -6.82
C VAL A 268 10.93 14.18 -6.52
N GLU A 269 12.05 14.76 -6.96
CA GLU A 269 12.34 16.19 -6.79
C GLU A 269 11.24 17.03 -7.44
N ARG A 270 10.88 16.72 -8.69
CA ARG A 270 9.85 17.45 -9.42
C ARG A 270 8.48 17.39 -8.74
N PHE A 271 8.10 16.22 -8.23
CA PHE A 271 6.87 16.05 -7.47
C PHE A 271 6.89 16.90 -6.19
N CYS A 272 7.95 16.79 -5.39
CA CYS A 272 8.07 17.52 -4.12
C CYS A 272 8.07 19.05 -4.34
N GLU A 273 8.79 19.57 -5.35
CA GLU A 273 8.80 21.00 -5.67
C GLU A 273 7.40 21.55 -5.94
N LEU A 274 6.59 20.83 -6.71
CA LEU A 274 5.23 21.25 -7.07
C LEU A 274 4.27 21.16 -5.88
N VAL A 275 4.39 20.12 -5.05
CA VAL A 275 3.49 19.94 -3.91
C VAL A 275 3.84 20.92 -2.76
N LEU A 276 5.10 21.34 -2.63
CA LEU A 276 5.56 22.23 -1.56
C LEU A 276 5.49 23.73 -1.89
N SER A 277 5.27 24.10 -3.16
CA SER A 277 5.17 25.48 -3.64
C SER A 277 3.95 26.21 -3.11
#